data_AF-A0A8I1WJB8-F1
#
_entry.id   AF-A0A8I1WJB8-F1
#
_cell.length_a   1.000
_cell.length_b   1.000
_cell.length_c   1.000
_cell.angle_alpha   90.00
_cell.angle_beta   90.00
_cell.angle_gamma   90.00
#
_symmetry.space_group_name_H-M   'P 1'
#
loop_
_entity.id
_entity.type
_entity.pdbx_description
1 polymer ?
#
loop_
_entity_poly.entity_id
_entity_poly.type
_entity_poly.pdbx_seq_one_letter_code
_entity_poly.pdbx_strand_id
1 'polypeptide(L)'
;MKKIICSALLLLAFVPSVFAAGHMDAAHTERHEIRSVTDGHGESSMLPSILVNEVDVASVGKMIEQVMAQQEKESGITYKKLIKPNALTFTREDTIQKDGKTGKADIAMRFLLEQRGKDVLVRLQPEVNVKLSDGTVMGPYTTFTVTENSYHSLDGIKAYFNGEYIMGYSVGKKTADGFVIDAVPEGFPFAASGIKAGDIMVSVNGKKAVDYEEEFNRTGLRDIFSAKAVEYEIMRDGKIAKYSVVPAFISPEEFQKQYASKN
;
A
#
# COMPACT_ATOMS: atom_id res chain seq x y z
N MET A 1 -10.66 16.66 18.63
CA MET A 1 -9.61 15.69 18.24
C MET A 1 -8.74 16.33 17.17
N LYS A 2 -7.56 16.85 17.53
CA LYS A 2 -6.66 17.56 16.61
C LYS A 2 -5.77 16.53 15.91
N LYS A 3 -5.81 16.51 14.58
CA LYS A 3 -4.94 15.70 13.72
C LYS A 3 -3.48 15.96 14.08
N ILE A 4 -2.74 14.91 14.46
CA ILE A 4 -1.29 14.94 14.55
C ILE A 4 -0.80 15.03 13.10
N ILE A 5 -0.45 16.23 12.65
CA ILE A 5 0.20 16.43 11.36
C ILE A 5 1.67 16.08 11.59
N CYS A 6 1.97 14.79 11.54
CA CYS A 6 3.34 14.31 11.37
C CYS A 6 3.62 14.36 9.87
N SER A 7 4.17 15.48 9.40
CA SER A 7 4.46 15.75 7.98
C SER A 7 5.51 14.82 7.33
N ALA A 8 5.77 13.64 7.90
CA ALA A 8 6.81 12.70 7.49
C ALA A 8 6.27 11.28 7.18
N LEU A 9 4.95 11.12 7.09
CA LEU A 9 4.28 9.83 6.88
C LEU A 9 3.82 9.64 5.42
N LEU A 10 4.65 10.06 4.47
CA LEU A 10 4.49 9.69 3.05
C LEU A 10 5.16 8.32 2.83
N LEU A 11 4.58 7.27 3.42
CA LEU A 11 5.02 5.90 3.16
C LEU A 11 4.35 5.42 1.87
N LEU A 12 5.17 5.22 0.83
CA LEU A 12 4.89 4.35 -0.32
C LEU A 12 3.53 4.52 -1.01
N ALA A 13 3.05 5.76 -1.16
CA ALA A 13 1.98 6.06 -2.12
C ALA A 13 2.59 6.19 -3.53
N PHE A 14 3.05 5.08 -4.11
CA PHE A 14 3.47 5.04 -5.52
C PHE A 14 2.39 4.35 -6.34
N VAL A 15 1.35 5.10 -6.70
CA VAL A 15 0.46 4.72 -7.80
C VAL A 15 1.23 4.98 -9.10
N PRO A 16 1.41 4.00 -10.01
CA PRO A 16 1.88 4.29 -11.36
C PRO A 16 0.71 4.80 -12.20
N SER A 17 0.81 6.07 -12.60
CA SER A 17 0.20 6.53 -13.83
C SER A 17 0.97 5.91 -15.03
N VAL A 18 0.20 5.27 -15.91
CA VAL A 18 0.39 5.10 -17.37
C VAL A 18 1.24 3.95 -17.98
N PHE A 19 0.58 3.31 -18.97
CA PHE A 19 1.00 2.64 -20.24
C PHE A 19 1.15 1.09 -20.38
N ALA A 20 0.22 0.56 -21.21
CA ALA A 20 0.31 -0.38 -22.36
C ALA A 20 0.76 -1.87 -22.25
N ALA A 21 -0.27 -2.73 -22.31
CA ALA A 21 -0.53 -3.87 -23.22
C ALA A 21 0.39 -5.13 -23.25
N GLY A 22 -0.19 -6.28 -22.85
CA GLY A 22 0.08 -7.59 -23.48
C GLY A 22 -0.10 -8.88 -22.65
N HIS A 23 -1.30 -9.51 -22.74
CA HIS A 23 -1.61 -10.96 -22.67
C HIS A 23 -1.34 -11.82 -21.40
N MET A 24 -2.48 -12.22 -20.81
CA MET A 24 -2.91 -13.45 -20.09
C MET A 24 -1.90 -14.52 -19.62
N ASP A 25 -1.91 -14.83 -18.31
CA ASP A 25 -2.39 -16.13 -17.79
C ASP A 25 -2.74 -16.05 -16.29
N ALA A 26 -3.59 -16.96 -15.81
CA ALA A 26 -4.22 -16.95 -14.49
C ALA A 26 -3.53 -17.89 -13.49
N ALA A 27 -3.32 -17.45 -12.23
CA ALA A 27 -3.55 -18.29 -11.03
C ALA A 27 -3.31 -17.59 -9.68
N HIS A 28 -4.18 -17.99 -8.75
CA HIS A 28 -4.02 -18.13 -7.30
C HIS A 28 -4.07 -16.90 -6.36
N THR A 29 -5.20 -16.80 -5.66
CA THR A 29 -5.47 -15.88 -4.55
C THR A 29 -4.96 -16.47 -3.23
N GLU A 30 -3.84 -15.98 -2.72
CA GLU A 30 -3.44 -16.13 -1.32
C GLU A 30 -3.21 -14.74 -0.72
N ARG A 31 -4.13 -14.28 0.15
CA ARG A 31 -3.94 -13.05 0.93
C ARG A 31 -3.86 -13.36 2.42
N HIS A 32 -2.81 -12.79 3.02
CA HIS A 32 -2.54 -12.57 4.44
C HIS A 32 -2.73 -13.81 5.35
N GLU A 33 -1.65 -14.55 5.59
CA GLU A 33 -1.64 -15.54 6.66
C GLU A 33 -1.64 -14.84 8.02
N ILE A 34 -2.83 -14.81 8.62
CA ILE A 34 -3.14 -14.23 9.90
C ILE A 34 -2.53 -15.08 11.03
N ARG A 35 -1.57 -14.53 11.78
CA ARG A 35 -1.16 -15.08 13.08
C ARG A 35 -1.17 -13.99 14.15
N SER A 36 -1.90 -14.26 15.23
CA SER A 36 -2.03 -13.39 16.41
C SER A 36 -0.70 -13.26 17.15
N VAL A 37 -0.32 -12.03 17.48
CA VAL A 37 0.68 -11.73 18.52
C VAL A 37 -0.05 -10.95 19.61
N THR A 38 0.04 -11.41 20.85
CA THR A 38 -0.59 -10.75 22.00
C THR A 38 0.32 -9.62 22.45
N ASP A 39 -0.14 -8.37 22.41
CA ASP A 39 0.46 -7.29 23.17
C ASP A 39 -0.27 -7.07 24.50
N GLY A 40 0.41 -6.43 25.45
CA GLY A 40 -0.05 -6.26 26.83
C GLY A 40 -1.27 -5.35 27.03
N HIS A 41 -1.98 -4.98 25.95
CA HIS A 41 -3.19 -4.17 25.99
C HIS A 41 -4.45 -4.92 25.52
N GLY A 42 -4.36 -6.22 25.27
CA GLY A 42 -5.54 -7.06 25.05
C GLY A 42 -6.17 -6.92 23.66
N GLU A 43 -5.55 -6.17 22.74
CA GLU A 43 -5.84 -6.26 21.31
C GLU A 43 -4.79 -7.15 20.64
N SER A 44 -5.23 -8.28 20.06
CA SER A 44 -4.40 -9.09 19.18
C SER A 44 -4.18 -8.32 17.86
N SER A 45 -3.28 -7.33 17.85
CA SER A 45 -2.91 -6.64 16.62
C SER A 45 -2.08 -7.60 15.75
N MET A 46 -2.70 -8.08 14.67
CA MET A 46 -2.04 -8.95 13.69
C MET A 46 -1.00 -8.13 12.94
N LEU A 47 0.24 -8.61 12.89
CA LEU A 47 1.27 -7.94 12.09
C LEU A 47 0.89 -7.98 10.60
N PRO A 48 0.88 -6.84 9.90
CA PRO A 48 0.77 -6.80 8.45
C PRO A 48 1.76 -7.77 7.83
N SER A 49 1.29 -8.66 6.98
CA SER A 49 2.13 -9.66 6.34
C SER A 49 1.68 -9.96 4.92
N ILE A 50 2.58 -10.40 4.05
CA ILE A 50 2.25 -10.82 2.69
C ILE A 50 3.14 -11.99 2.27
N LEU A 51 2.55 -12.96 1.58
CA LEU A 51 3.32 -14.05 0.98
C LEU A 51 3.77 -13.59 -0.41
N VAL A 52 5.08 -13.68 -0.65
CA VAL A 52 5.70 -13.44 -1.95
C VAL A 52 6.11 -14.78 -2.51
N ASN A 53 5.63 -15.10 -3.70
CA ASN A 53 5.69 -16.44 -4.23
C ASN A 53 6.96 -16.64 -5.05
N GLU A 54 7.50 -17.86 -5.05
CA GLU A 54 8.63 -18.30 -5.89
C GLU A 54 9.87 -17.38 -5.80
N VAL A 55 10.23 -17.01 -4.57
CA VAL A 55 11.35 -16.13 -4.27
C VAL A 55 12.11 -16.63 -3.04
N ASP A 56 13.37 -16.24 -2.91
CA ASP A 56 14.17 -16.49 -1.72
C ASP A 56 14.30 -15.25 -0.82
N VAL A 57 14.56 -15.48 0.46
CA VAL A 57 14.71 -14.42 1.47
C VAL A 57 15.78 -13.39 1.11
N ALA A 58 16.90 -13.80 0.50
CA ALA A 58 17.97 -12.87 0.17
C ALA A 58 17.56 -11.91 -0.96
N SER A 59 16.81 -12.41 -1.95
CA SER A 59 16.24 -11.57 -3.01
C SER A 59 15.26 -10.54 -2.46
N VAL A 60 14.35 -10.95 -1.58
CA VAL A 60 13.41 -10.03 -0.91
C VAL A 60 14.14 -8.99 -0.05
N GLY A 61 15.11 -9.41 0.75
CA GLY A 61 15.92 -8.52 1.58
C GLY A 61 16.65 -7.47 0.75
N LYS A 62 17.28 -7.87 -0.34
CA LYS A 62 17.98 -6.96 -1.26
C LYS A 62 17.05 -5.91 -1.87
N MET A 63 15.85 -6.31 -2.30
CA MET A 63 14.85 -5.39 -2.83
C MET A 63 14.43 -4.37 -1.77
N ILE A 64 14.14 -4.80 -0.54
CA ILE A 64 13.78 -3.89 0.56
C ILE A 64 14.92 -2.90 0.85
N GLU A 65 16.17 -3.35 0.88
CA GLU A 65 17.33 -2.47 1.07
C GLU A 65 17.45 -1.42 -0.04
N GLN A 66 17.23 -1.81 -1.30
CA GLN A 66 17.26 -0.90 -2.45
C GLN A 66 16.15 0.15 -2.37
N VAL A 67 14.92 -0.27 -2.06
CA VAL A 67 13.78 0.64 -1.87
C VAL A 67 14.07 1.65 -0.76
N MET A 68 14.56 1.17 0.38
CA MET A 68 14.89 2.03 1.51
C MET A 68 16.03 3.01 1.20
N ALA A 69 17.06 2.56 0.48
CA ALA A 69 18.16 3.43 0.06
C ALA A 69 17.71 4.52 -0.93
N GLN A 70 16.80 4.18 -1.86
CA GLN A 70 16.23 5.16 -2.77
C GLN A 70 15.38 6.19 -2.01
N GLN A 71 14.58 5.74 -1.04
CA GLN A 71 13.80 6.64 -0.20
C GLN A 71 14.69 7.64 0.57
N GLU A 72 15.83 7.20 1.09
CA GLU A 72 16.80 8.11 1.74
C GLU A 72 17.28 9.19 0.77
N LYS A 73 17.60 8.81 -0.48
CA LYS A 73 18.05 9.73 -1.52
C LYS A 73 16.98 10.75 -1.91
N GLU A 74 15.72 10.32 -2.06
CA GLU A 74 14.62 11.19 -2.49
C GLU A 74 14.11 12.11 -1.39
N SER A 75 14.02 11.60 -0.16
CA SER A 75 13.45 12.35 0.97
C SER A 75 14.49 13.14 1.77
N GLY A 76 15.79 12.85 1.59
CA GLY A 76 16.86 13.36 2.44
C GLY A 76 16.85 12.80 3.86
N ILE A 77 15.94 11.87 4.18
CA ILE A 77 15.89 11.17 5.46
C ILE A 77 17.03 10.17 5.52
N THR A 78 17.67 10.02 6.68
CA THR A 78 18.67 8.98 6.92
C THR A 78 18.14 7.97 7.93
N TYR A 79 18.23 6.68 7.62
CA TYR A 79 17.91 5.60 8.54
C TYR A 79 19.18 4.99 9.12
N LYS A 80 19.18 4.73 10.43
CA LYS A 80 20.08 3.73 11.01
C LYS A 80 19.55 2.35 10.63
N LYS A 81 20.42 1.53 10.02
CA LYS A 81 20.09 0.22 9.47
C LYS A 81 20.66 -0.89 10.35
N LEU A 82 19.87 -1.93 10.60
CA LEU A 82 20.32 -3.20 11.16
C LEU A 82 19.81 -4.31 10.25
N ILE A 83 20.72 -4.85 9.43
CA ILE A 83 20.42 -5.86 8.42
C ILE A 83 20.89 -7.22 8.93
N LYS A 84 19.99 -8.19 8.99
CA LYS A 84 20.23 -9.60 9.29
C LYS A 84 19.59 -10.44 8.17
N PRO A 85 20.04 -11.69 7.94
CA PRO A 85 19.53 -12.52 6.85
C PRO A 85 18.00 -12.59 6.78
N ASN A 86 17.32 -12.72 7.93
CA ASN A 86 15.87 -12.88 8.01
C ASN A 86 15.15 -11.67 8.64
N ALA A 87 15.85 -10.56 8.86
CA ALA A 87 15.27 -9.39 9.51
C ALA A 87 16.00 -8.10 9.15
N LEU A 88 15.26 -7.12 8.62
CA LEU A 88 15.79 -5.81 8.26
C LEU A 88 15.10 -4.76 9.13
N THR A 89 15.87 -3.97 9.87
CA THR A 89 15.33 -2.88 10.70
C THR A 89 15.89 -1.54 10.24
N PHE A 90 14.99 -0.60 9.97
CA PHE A 90 15.31 0.78 9.60
C PHE A 90 14.75 1.70 10.68
N THR A 91 15.62 2.46 11.35
CA THR A 91 15.22 3.37 12.43
C THR A 91 15.58 4.81 12.11
N ARG A 92 14.69 5.75 12.39
CA ARG A 92 14.96 7.20 12.29
C ARG A 92 14.37 7.93 13.50
N GLU A 93 14.85 9.14 13.74
CA GLU A 93 14.28 10.05 14.75
C GLU A 93 13.70 11.28 14.04
N ASP A 94 12.40 11.52 14.22
CA ASP A 94 11.72 12.70 13.69
C ASP A 94 11.47 13.71 14.83
N THR A 95 11.49 15.00 14.52
CA THR A 95 11.04 16.04 15.46
C THR A 95 9.53 16.20 15.30
N ILE A 96 8.79 16.13 16.40
CA ILE A 96 7.33 16.26 16.39
C ILE A 96 6.87 17.47 17.21
N GLN A 97 5.70 18.00 16.85
CA GLN A 97 4.98 18.94 17.71
C GLN A 97 3.60 18.37 18.05
N LYS A 98 3.30 18.27 19.34
CA LYS A 98 2.03 17.77 19.85
C LYS A 98 1.57 18.65 21.01
N ASP A 99 0.33 19.15 20.93
CA ASP A 99 -0.28 20.00 21.96
C ASP A 99 0.57 21.23 22.35
N GLY A 100 1.25 21.84 21.37
CA GLY A 100 2.13 22.99 21.58
C GLY A 100 3.50 22.66 22.18
N LYS A 101 3.80 21.37 22.36
CA LYS A 101 5.10 20.87 22.86
C LYS A 101 5.91 20.26 21.74
N THR A 102 7.21 20.53 21.74
CA THR A 102 8.16 19.88 20.83
C THR A 102 8.66 18.58 21.46
N GLY A 103 8.87 17.56 20.64
CA GLY A 103 9.40 16.26 21.08
C GLY A 103 10.15 15.54 19.97
N LYS A 104 10.59 14.33 20.27
CA LYS A 104 11.24 13.39 19.37
C LYS A 104 10.38 12.15 19.19
N ALA A 105 10.36 11.60 17.99
CA ALA A 105 9.72 10.35 17.66
C ALA A 105 10.76 9.38 17.08
N ASP A 106 11.10 8.35 17.84
CA ASP A 106 11.88 7.20 17.40
C ASP A 106 10.96 6.29 16.57
N ILE A 107 11.16 6.25 15.26
CA ILE A 107 10.38 5.43 14.32
C ILE A 107 11.24 4.25 13.89
N ALA A 108 10.71 3.04 14.00
CA ALA A 108 11.34 1.81 13.53
C ALA A 108 10.42 1.08 12.55
N MET A 109 10.98 0.65 11.41
CA MET A 109 10.34 -0.26 10.47
C MET A 109 11.12 -1.56 10.46
N ARG A 110 10.51 -2.64 10.92
CA ARG A 110 11.12 -3.96 10.94
C ARG A 110 10.42 -4.90 9.98
N PHE A 111 11.16 -5.34 8.96
CA PHE A 111 10.77 -6.42 8.09
C PHE A 111 11.27 -7.74 8.65
N LEU A 112 10.39 -8.72 8.82
CA LEU A 112 10.71 -10.09 9.21
C LEU A 112 10.44 -11.00 8.02
N LEU A 113 11.46 -11.75 7.61
CA LEU A 113 11.41 -12.60 6.42
C LEU A 113 11.46 -14.07 6.84
N GLU A 114 10.50 -14.87 6.38
CA GLU A 114 10.40 -16.29 6.68
C GLU A 114 10.31 -17.08 5.37
N GLN A 115 11.33 -17.89 5.07
CA GLN A 115 11.27 -18.82 3.94
C GLN A 115 10.25 -19.93 4.21
N ARG A 116 9.36 -20.16 3.27
CA ARG A 116 8.28 -21.16 3.31
C ARG A 116 8.24 -21.94 2.00
N GLY A 117 9.00 -23.03 1.95
CA GLY A 117 9.21 -23.75 0.70
C GLY A 117 9.84 -22.81 -0.33
N LYS A 118 9.18 -22.64 -1.48
CA LYS A 118 9.61 -21.74 -2.55
C LYS A 118 9.18 -20.28 -2.36
N ASP A 119 8.41 -19.98 -1.31
CA ASP A 119 7.81 -18.67 -1.08
C ASP A 119 8.44 -17.99 0.14
N VAL A 120 8.27 -16.68 0.28
CA VAL A 120 8.72 -15.90 1.44
C VAL A 120 7.53 -15.19 2.06
N LEU A 121 7.28 -15.42 3.34
CA LEU A 121 6.38 -14.58 4.11
C LEU A 121 7.14 -13.37 4.63
N VAL A 122 6.69 -12.19 4.21
CA VAL A 122 7.19 -10.90 4.68
C VAL A 122 6.22 -10.36 5.72
N ARG A 123 6.71 -10.02 6.92
CA ARG A 123 5.94 -9.29 7.93
C ARG A 123 6.55 -7.93 8.17
N LEU A 124 5.71 -6.91 8.31
CA LEU A 124 6.14 -5.56 8.66
C LEU A 124 5.64 -5.22 10.07
N GLN A 125 6.60 -4.96 10.95
CA GLN A 125 6.38 -4.51 12.32
C GLN A 125 6.88 -3.08 12.44
N PRO A 126 6.01 -2.09 12.25
CA PRO A 126 6.35 -0.70 12.49
C PRO A 126 6.16 -0.35 13.97
N GLU A 127 7.05 0.45 14.52
CA GLU A 127 6.97 0.93 15.91
C GLU A 127 7.28 2.42 15.95
N VAL A 128 6.49 3.17 16.72
CA VAL A 128 6.74 4.58 16.99
C VAL A 128 6.81 4.80 18.49
N ASN A 129 7.93 5.32 18.98
CA ASN A 129 8.12 5.75 20.36
C ASN A 129 8.32 7.26 20.39
N VAL A 130 7.56 7.97 21.22
CA VAL A 130 7.58 9.42 21.31
C VAL A 130 8.10 9.85 22.68
N LYS A 131 8.98 10.86 22.69
CA LYS A 131 9.50 11.53 23.89
C LYS A 131 9.28 13.03 23.76
N LEU A 132 8.46 13.62 24.60
CA LEU A 132 8.20 15.06 24.61
C LEU A 132 9.22 15.81 25.49
N SER A 133 9.35 17.12 25.26
CA SER A 133 10.31 17.98 25.98
C SER A 133 10.08 18.07 27.49
N ASP A 134 8.89 17.73 27.99
CA ASP A 134 8.55 17.71 29.41
C ASP A 134 8.86 16.36 30.09
N GLY A 135 9.53 15.45 29.38
CA GLY A 135 9.86 14.11 29.85
C GLY A 135 8.75 13.08 29.65
N THR A 136 7.60 13.45 29.10
CA THR A 136 6.53 12.50 28.78
C THR A 136 7.01 11.51 27.71
N VAL A 137 6.93 10.22 28.01
CA VAL A 137 7.20 9.13 27.06
C VAL A 137 5.88 8.48 26.67
N MET A 138 5.68 8.24 25.38
CA MET A 138 4.48 7.66 24.79
C MET A 138 4.89 6.57 23.78
N GLY A 139 4.44 5.33 23.93
CA GLY A 139 4.72 4.22 23.01
C GLY A 139 5.10 2.90 23.71
N PRO A 140 5.41 1.83 22.95
CA PRO A 140 5.37 1.79 21.48
C PRO A 140 3.93 1.83 20.96
N TYR A 141 3.70 2.61 19.89
CA TYR A 141 2.44 2.57 19.16
C TYR A 141 2.63 1.96 17.79
N THR A 142 1.70 1.08 17.43
CA THR A 142 1.31 0.81 16.05
C THR A 142 0.10 1.67 15.78
N THR A 143 0.27 2.87 15.20
CA THR A 143 -0.90 3.70 14.89
C THR A 143 -1.62 3.14 13.67
N PHE A 144 -2.93 3.35 13.59
CA PHE A 144 -3.73 2.90 12.45
C PHE A 144 -3.13 3.34 11.10
N THR A 145 -2.73 4.62 10.97
CA THR A 145 -2.07 5.14 9.76
C THR A 145 -0.73 4.45 9.45
N VAL A 146 0.01 4.05 10.49
CA VAL A 146 1.27 3.30 10.33
C VAL A 146 1.00 1.88 9.84
N THR A 147 -0.08 1.24 10.31
CA THR A 147 -0.54 -0.06 9.80
C THR A 147 -0.99 0.01 8.35
N GLU A 148 -1.72 1.06 7.94
CA GLU A 148 -2.19 1.23 6.56
C GLU A 148 -1.07 1.37 5.55
N ASN A 149 -0.13 2.27 5.86
CA ASN A 149 1.08 2.48 5.09
C ASN A 149 1.95 1.22 5.00
N SER A 150 1.85 0.34 5.99
CA SER A 150 2.54 -0.96 5.96
C SER A 150 1.95 -1.89 4.91
N TYR A 151 0.64 -1.87 4.67
CA TYR A 151 0.03 -2.69 3.61
C TYR A 151 0.45 -2.24 2.22
N HIS A 152 0.52 -0.92 1.95
CA HIS A 152 1.06 -0.42 0.68
C HIS A 152 2.51 -0.87 0.44
N SER A 153 3.32 -0.88 1.50
CA SER A 153 4.71 -1.35 1.41
C SER A 153 4.79 -2.83 1.07
N LEU A 154 3.95 -3.66 1.71
CA LEU A 154 3.89 -5.10 1.47
C LEU A 154 3.34 -5.43 0.07
N ASP A 155 2.30 -4.73 -0.36
CA ASP A 155 1.73 -4.85 -1.70
C ASP A 155 2.79 -4.54 -2.78
N GLY A 156 3.56 -3.47 -2.60
CA GLY A 156 4.68 -3.13 -3.50
C GLY A 156 5.78 -4.19 -3.55
N ILE A 157 6.10 -4.83 -2.42
CA ILE A 157 7.05 -5.95 -2.37
C ILE A 157 6.51 -7.14 -3.17
N LYS A 158 5.25 -7.53 -2.96
CA LYS A 158 4.66 -8.64 -3.71
C LYS A 158 4.57 -8.32 -5.20
N ALA A 159 4.12 -7.12 -5.58
CA ALA A 159 4.03 -6.70 -6.98
C ALA A 159 5.39 -6.71 -7.69
N TYR A 160 6.47 -6.34 -7.00
CA TYR A 160 7.82 -6.40 -7.55
C TYR A 160 8.25 -7.80 -8.00
N PHE A 161 7.86 -8.84 -7.27
CA PHE A 161 8.26 -10.23 -7.57
C PHE A 161 7.19 -11.04 -8.30
N ASN A 162 5.91 -10.74 -8.09
CA ASN A 162 4.79 -11.54 -8.59
C ASN A 162 3.87 -10.77 -9.55
N GLY A 163 4.10 -9.48 -9.76
CA GLY A 163 3.24 -8.63 -10.57
C GLY A 163 1.95 -8.28 -9.84
N GLU A 164 1.09 -7.50 -10.50
CA GLU A 164 -0.19 -7.09 -9.96
C GLU A 164 -1.25 -6.96 -11.07
N TYR A 165 -2.50 -6.88 -10.66
CA TYR A 165 -3.66 -6.66 -11.51
C TYR A 165 -4.10 -5.21 -11.39
N ILE A 166 -4.30 -4.53 -12.51
CA ILE A 166 -4.65 -3.12 -12.58
C ILE A 166 -5.90 -2.87 -13.43
N MET A 167 -6.56 -1.75 -13.17
CA MET A 167 -7.81 -1.36 -13.81
C MET A 167 -7.64 -0.20 -14.80
N GLY A 168 -6.59 0.61 -14.62
CA GLY A 168 -6.28 1.78 -15.43
C GLY A 168 -7.27 2.93 -15.25
N TYR A 169 -7.34 3.46 -14.03
CA TYR A 169 -8.01 4.72 -13.75
C TYR A 169 -7.28 5.45 -12.61
N SER A 170 -7.53 6.75 -12.50
CA SER A 170 -7.27 7.52 -11.28
C SER A 170 -8.55 8.20 -10.83
N VAL A 171 -8.67 8.40 -9.52
CA VAL A 171 -9.76 9.17 -8.92
C VAL A 171 -9.21 10.46 -8.33
N GLY A 172 -10.06 11.48 -8.31
CA GLY A 172 -9.75 12.76 -7.72
C GLY A 172 -10.77 13.15 -6.67
N LYS A 173 -11.53 14.20 -6.98
CA LYS A 173 -12.42 14.86 -6.04
C LYS A 173 -13.49 13.90 -5.50
N LYS A 174 -13.62 13.84 -4.17
CA LYS A 174 -14.78 13.25 -3.49
C LYS A 174 -16.03 14.11 -3.69
N THR A 175 -17.15 13.47 -4.02
CA THR A 175 -18.50 14.06 -4.10
C THR A 175 -19.38 13.51 -2.98
N ALA A 176 -20.67 13.90 -2.95
CA ALA A 176 -21.63 13.30 -2.03
C ALA A 176 -21.89 11.81 -2.32
N ASP A 177 -21.80 11.42 -3.59
CA ASP A 177 -22.21 10.09 -4.07
C ASP A 177 -21.03 9.14 -4.33
N GLY A 178 -19.83 9.68 -4.55
CA GLY A 178 -18.70 8.88 -5.03
C GLY A 178 -17.41 9.69 -5.22
N PHE A 179 -16.49 9.13 -6.00
CA PHE A 179 -15.25 9.80 -6.40
C PHE A 179 -15.25 10.07 -7.89
N VAL A 180 -14.89 11.29 -8.29
CA VAL A 180 -14.72 11.63 -9.71
C VAL A 180 -13.55 10.83 -10.27
N ILE A 181 -13.75 10.20 -11.43
CA ILE A 181 -12.70 9.55 -12.20
C ILE A 181 -11.98 10.65 -12.97
N ASP A 182 -10.71 10.88 -12.64
CA ASP A 182 -9.90 11.96 -13.22
C ASP A 182 -9.28 11.55 -14.55
N ALA A 183 -8.81 10.30 -14.65
CA ALA A 183 -8.18 9.77 -15.84
C ALA A 183 -8.58 8.32 -16.09
N VAL A 184 -8.76 7.99 -17.37
CA VAL A 184 -8.96 6.64 -17.87
C VAL A 184 -8.06 6.47 -19.09
N PRO A 185 -6.80 6.03 -18.90
CA PRO A 185 -5.87 5.89 -20.01
C PRO A 185 -6.34 4.82 -20.99
N GLU A 186 -6.09 5.03 -22.29
CA GLU A 186 -6.42 4.06 -23.33
C GLU A 186 -5.64 2.74 -23.15
N GLY A 187 -6.22 1.65 -23.61
CA GLY A 187 -5.61 0.32 -23.53
C GLY A 187 -5.76 -0.40 -22.18
N PHE A 188 -6.55 0.14 -21.25
CA PHE A 188 -6.81 -0.46 -19.94
C PHE A 188 -8.27 -0.91 -19.75
N PRO A 189 -8.54 -1.78 -18.76
CA PRO A 189 -9.88 -2.34 -18.52
C PRO A 189 -11.01 -1.32 -18.39
N PHE A 190 -10.77 -0.19 -17.70
CA PHE A 190 -11.78 0.87 -17.57
C PHE A 190 -12.12 1.50 -18.92
N ALA A 191 -11.11 1.84 -19.74
CA ALA A 191 -11.31 2.38 -21.08
C ALA A 191 -12.07 1.39 -21.97
N ALA A 192 -11.67 0.12 -21.94
CA ALA A 192 -12.31 -0.96 -22.71
C ALA A 192 -13.79 -1.16 -22.33
N SER A 193 -14.15 -0.84 -21.09
CA SER A 193 -15.52 -0.93 -20.56
C SER A 193 -16.37 0.32 -20.86
N GLY A 194 -15.81 1.33 -21.54
CA GLY A 194 -16.50 2.57 -21.89
C GLY A 194 -16.67 3.56 -20.73
N ILE A 195 -16.00 3.31 -19.59
CA ILE A 195 -15.89 4.24 -18.47
C ILE A 195 -14.93 5.37 -18.90
N LYS A 196 -15.20 6.60 -18.48
CA LYS A 196 -14.50 7.80 -18.95
C LYS A 196 -14.14 8.73 -17.79
N ALA A 197 -13.16 9.59 -18.02
CA ALA A 197 -12.90 10.71 -17.12
C ALA A 197 -14.16 11.60 -16.99
N GLY A 198 -14.41 12.11 -15.79
CA GLY A 198 -15.61 12.87 -15.43
C GLY A 198 -16.76 12.01 -14.89
N ASP A 199 -16.72 10.69 -15.07
CA ASP A 199 -17.64 9.77 -14.40
C ASP A 199 -17.45 9.80 -12.88
N ILE A 200 -18.47 9.39 -12.12
CA ILE A 200 -18.39 9.28 -10.66
C ILE A 200 -18.46 7.80 -10.28
N MET A 201 -17.42 7.30 -9.60
CA MET A 201 -17.39 5.97 -9.02
C MET A 201 -18.17 5.94 -7.71
N VAL A 202 -19.34 5.29 -7.72
CA VAL A 202 -20.30 5.25 -6.61
C VAL A 202 -20.00 4.07 -5.69
N SER A 203 -19.83 2.88 -6.25
CA SER A 203 -19.56 1.67 -5.48
C SER A 203 -18.64 0.70 -6.22
N VAL A 204 -17.96 -0.14 -5.44
CA VAL A 204 -17.11 -1.22 -5.93
C VAL A 204 -17.41 -2.47 -5.12
N ASN A 205 -17.69 -3.60 -5.78
CA ASN A 205 -18.11 -4.85 -5.17
C ASN A 205 -19.25 -4.67 -4.14
N GLY A 206 -20.20 -3.78 -4.45
CA GLY A 206 -21.34 -3.46 -3.57
C GLY A 206 -21.02 -2.60 -2.35
N LYS A 207 -19.76 -2.23 -2.14
CA LYS A 207 -19.34 -1.26 -1.11
C LYS A 207 -19.36 0.15 -1.69
N LYS A 208 -20.11 1.08 -1.09
CA LYS A 208 -20.12 2.48 -1.51
C LYS A 208 -18.74 3.11 -1.27
N ALA A 209 -18.17 3.72 -2.29
CA ALA A 209 -16.81 4.27 -2.22
C ALA A 209 -16.69 5.33 -1.12
N VAL A 210 -17.72 6.17 -0.93
CA VAL A 210 -17.72 7.24 0.09
C VAL A 210 -17.78 6.74 1.54
N ASP A 211 -18.42 5.60 1.77
CA ASP A 211 -18.56 4.98 3.09
C ASP A 211 -17.28 4.22 3.48
N TYR A 212 -16.50 3.81 2.49
CA TYR A 212 -15.23 3.09 2.63
C TYR A 212 -14.07 3.89 2.02
N GLU A 213 -14.10 5.22 2.13
CA GLU A 213 -13.15 6.13 1.46
C GLU A 213 -11.69 5.71 1.67
N GLU A 214 -11.34 5.34 2.89
CA GLU A 214 -10.00 4.95 3.26
C GLU A 214 -9.55 3.63 2.60
N GLU A 215 -10.37 2.57 2.71
CA GLU A 215 -10.12 1.30 2.03
C GLU A 215 -10.13 1.45 0.49
N PHE A 216 -10.96 2.37 -0.03
CA PHE A 216 -11.06 2.73 -1.43
C PHE A 216 -9.81 3.44 -1.93
N ASN A 217 -9.32 4.45 -1.22
CA ASN A 217 -8.07 5.13 -1.57
C ASN A 217 -6.87 4.16 -1.51
N ARG A 218 -6.92 3.17 -0.61
CA ARG A 218 -5.85 2.17 -0.46
C ARG A 218 -5.83 1.13 -1.58
N THR A 219 -6.99 0.53 -1.89
CA THR A 219 -7.05 -0.67 -2.74
C THR A 219 -7.99 -0.55 -3.93
N GLY A 220 -8.76 0.53 -4.01
CA GLY A 220 -9.92 0.60 -4.88
C GLY A 220 -11.02 -0.41 -4.48
N LEU A 221 -11.05 -0.87 -3.22
CA LEU A 221 -11.97 -1.89 -2.70
C LEU A 221 -11.90 -3.24 -3.44
N ARG A 222 -10.69 -3.60 -3.91
CA ARG A 222 -10.44 -4.84 -4.64
C ARG A 222 -9.19 -5.55 -4.13
N ASP A 223 -8.98 -6.75 -4.66
CA ASP A 223 -7.72 -7.47 -4.52
C ASP A 223 -6.84 -7.20 -5.73
N ILE A 224 -5.72 -6.52 -5.50
CA ILE A 224 -4.78 -6.16 -6.56
C ILE A 224 -3.95 -7.35 -7.05
N PHE A 225 -4.04 -8.51 -6.39
CA PHE A 225 -3.39 -9.75 -6.82
C PHE A 225 -4.39 -10.78 -7.37
N SER A 226 -5.61 -10.34 -7.70
CA SER A 226 -6.69 -11.19 -8.19
C SER A 226 -7.11 -10.80 -9.60
N ALA A 227 -7.18 -11.80 -10.48
CA ALA A 227 -7.75 -11.67 -11.83
C ALA A 227 -9.28 -11.57 -11.85
N LYS A 228 -9.96 -11.72 -10.70
CA LYS A 228 -11.42 -11.74 -10.64
C LYS A 228 -12.00 -10.42 -11.14
N ALA A 229 -13.09 -10.53 -11.89
CA ALA A 229 -13.89 -9.37 -12.27
C ALA A 229 -14.34 -8.59 -11.03
N VAL A 230 -14.35 -7.28 -11.15
CA VAL A 230 -14.79 -6.35 -10.11
C VAL A 230 -16.04 -5.64 -10.61
N GLU A 231 -17.05 -5.61 -9.76
CA GLU A 231 -18.31 -4.94 -10.06
C GLU A 231 -18.23 -3.47 -9.64
N TYR A 232 -18.57 -2.57 -10.55
CA TYR A 232 -18.57 -1.12 -10.33
C TYR A 232 -19.97 -0.56 -10.56
N GLU A 233 -20.40 0.36 -9.71
CA GLU A 233 -21.50 1.28 -10.03
C GLU A 233 -20.91 2.64 -10.36
N ILE A 234 -21.14 3.09 -11.60
CA ILE A 234 -20.62 4.34 -12.13
C ILE A 234 -21.79 5.24 -12.50
N MET A 235 -21.72 6.49 -12.07
CA MET A 235 -22.69 7.53 -12.41
C MET A 235 -22.17 8.44 -13.52
N ARG A 236 -22.98 8.62 -14.56
CA ARG A 236 -22.77 9.57 -15.66
C ARG A 236 -24.08 10.29 -15.94
N ASP A 237 -24.05 11.62 -16.00
CA ASP A 237 -25.23 12.47 -16.26
C ASP A 237 -26.43 12.15 -15.33
N GLY A 238 -26.15 11.88 -14.05
CA GLY A 238 -27.14 11.56 -13.02
C GLY A 238 -27.75 10.16 -13.12
N LYS A 239 -27.28 9.31 -14.04
CA LYS A 239 -27.72 7.92 -14.18
C LYS A 239 -26.62 6.97 -13.72
N ILE A 240 -26.99 6.00 -12.89
CA ILE A 240 -26.10 4.94 -12.41
C ILE A 240 -26.22 3.73 -13.32
N ALA A 241 -25.07 3.19 -13.74
CA ALA A 241 -24.96 1.93 -14.46
C ALA A 241 -23.95 1.00 -13.79
N LYS A 242 -24.17 -0.31 -13.94
CA LYS A 242 -23.28 -1.36 -13.43
C LYS A 242 -22.29 -1.80 -14.51
N TYR A 243 -21.04 -2.00 -14.13
CA TYR A 243 -19.95 -2.46 -14.99
C TYR A 243 -19.24 -3.62 -14.30
N SER A 244 -19.07 -4.73 -15.02
CA SER A 244 -18.21 -5.83 -14.61
C SER A 244 -16.90 -5.70 -15.37
N VAL A 245 -15.80 -5.41 -14.65
CA VAL A 245 -14.50 -5.10 -15.27
C VAL A 245 -13.46 -6.11 -14.80
N VAL A 246 -12.81 -6.78 -15.75
CA VAL A 246 -11.72 -7.72 -15.50
C VAL A 246 -10.40 -6.96 -15.49
N PRO A 247 -9.59 -7.03 -14.42
CA PRO A 247 -8.33 -6.31 -14.39
C PRO A 247 -7.29 -6.94 -15.33
N ALA A 248 -6.36 -6.11 -15.80
CA ALA A 248 -5.22 -6.53 -16.60
C ALA A 248 -4.03 -6.84 -15.69
N PHE A 249 -3.30 -7.93 -15.98
CA PHE A 249 -2.07 -8.26 -15.27
C PHE A 249 -0.90 -7.41 -15.78
N ILE A 250 -0.09 -6.92 -14.85
CA ILE A 250 1.24 -6.35 -15.08
C ILE A 250 2.24 -7.36 -14.55
N SER A 251 3.16 -7.78 -15.41
CA SER A 251 4.23 -8.70 -15.03
C SER A 251 5.22 -8.07 -14.04
N PRO A 252 5.94 -8.88 -13.23
CA PRO A 252 7.03 -8.38 -12.39
C PRO A 252 8.03 -7.53 -13.17
N GLU A 253 8.37 -7.92 -14.39
CA GLU A 253 9.34 -7.24 -15.24
C GLU A 253 8.86 -5.86 -15.69
N GLU A 254 7.59 -5.73 -16.06
CA GLU A 254 6.96 -4.46 -16.39
C GLU A 254 6.86 -3.57 -15.14
N PHE A 255 6.45 -4.13 -14.01
CA PHE A 255 6.40 -3.41 -12.73
C PHE A 255 7.78 -2.87 -12.34
N GLN A 256 8.83 -3.69 -12.45
CA GLN A 256 10.21 -3.31 -12.18
C GLN A 256 10.72 -2.24 -13.15
N LYS A 257 10.37 -2.30 -14.44
CA LYS A 257 10.73 -1.25 -15.40
C LYS A 257 10.07 0.08 -15.04
N GLN A 258 8.79 0.07 -14.68
CA GLN A 258 8.09 1.27 -14.21
C GLN A 258 8.71 1.83 -12.92
N TYR A 259 9.16 0.94 -12.04
CA TYR A 259 9.90 1.29 -10.83
C TYR A 259 11.26 1.94 -11.17
N ALA A 260 11.98 1.40 -12.15
CA ALA A 260 13.30 1.88 -12.55
C ALA A 260 13.26 3.19 -13.38
N SER A 261 12.25 3.40 -14.23
CA SER A 261 12.13 4.57 -15.12
C SER A 261 11.79 5.88 -14.41
N LYS A 262 11.55 5.82 -13.10
CA LYS A 262 11.37 7.01 -12.24
C LYS A 262 12.69 7.46 -11.59
N ASN A 263 13.80 6.77 -11.84
CA ASN A 263 15.17 7.09 -11.43
C ASN A 263 15.99 7.71 -12.56
#